data_AF-A0A9E5IAH1-F1
#
_entry.id   AF-A0A9E5IAH1-F1
#
_cell.length_a   1.000
_cell.length_b   1.000
_cell.length_c   1.000
_cell.angle_alpha   90.00
_cell.angle_beta   90.00
_cell.angle_gamma   90.00
#
_symmetry.space_group_name_H-M   'P 1'
#
loop_
_entity.id
_entity.type
_entity.pdbx_description
1 polymer ?
#
loop_
_entity_poly.entity_id
_entity_poly.type
_entity_poly.pdbx_seq_one_letter_code
_entity_poly.pdbx_strand_id
1 'polypeptide(L)'
;MQERESRVGERLGAGDKLEKALAAVEGVCEGVPTTEALHRIEARRKVEAPVADQLYAVLFQGKPPKAALQALLDRDPKSETG
;
A
#
# COMPACT_ATOMS: atom_id res chain seq x y z
N MET A 1 13.64 -3.99 10.10
CA MET A 1 12.66 -3.08 9.46
C MET A 1 11.84 -3.87 8.42
N GLN A 2 12.49 -4.40 7.39
CA GLN A 2 11.88 -5.23 6.34
C GLN A 2 11.03 -6.40 6.87
N GLU A 3 11.46 -7.12 7.89
CA GLU A 3 10.70 -8.26 8.42
C GLU A 3 9.31 -7.86 8.96
N ARG A 4 9.16 -6.64 9.51
CA ARG A 4 7.87 -6.16 10.03
C ARG A 4 6.90 -5.81 8.91
N GLU A 5 7.39 -5.12 7.89
CA GLU A 5 6.60 -4.75 6.71
C GLU A 5 6.13 -6.00 5.96
N SER A 6 7.01 -6.98 5.79
CA SER A 6 6.65 -8.27 5.19
C SER A 6 5.58 -9.00 6.00
N ARG A 7 5.73 -9.09 7.33
CA ARG A 7 4.73 -9.75 8.19
C ARG A 7 3.37 -9.05 8.18
N VAL A 8 3.34 -7.71 8.15
CA VAL A 8 2.07 -6.97 8.01
C VAL A 8 1.46 -7.24 6.63
N GLY A 9 2.27 -7.20 5.57
CA GLY A 9 1.84 -7.47 4.19
C GLY A 9 1.26 -8.89 4.02
N GLU A 10 1.91 -9.90 4.58
CA GLU A 10 1.43 -11.29 4.54
C GLU A 10 0.06 -11.45 5.19
N ARG A 11 -0.16 -10.82 6.35
CA ARG A 11 -1.44 -10.90 7.08
C ARG A 11 -2.54 -10.14 6.35
N LEU A 12 -2.23 -8.98 5.78
CA LEU A 12 -3.16 -8.26 4.89
C LEU A 12 -3.55 -9.14 3.70
N GLY A 13 -2.57 -9.81 3.07
CA GLY A 13 -2.80 -10.75 1.97
C GLY A 13 -3.65 -11.96 2.36
N ALA A 14 -3.54 -12.42 3.61
CA ALA A 14 -4.38 -13.47 4.18
C ALA A 14 -5.81 -13.00 4.53
N GLY A 15 -6.11 -11.71 4.38
CA GLY A 15 -7.44 -11.12 4.63
C GLY A 15 -7.64 -10.53 6.01
N ASP A 16 -6.59 -10.43 6.84
CA ASP A 16 -6.69 -9.70 8.10
C ASP A 16 -6.89 -8.20 7.85
N LYS A 17 -7.70 -7.56 8.70
CA LYS A 17 -7.80 -6.10 8.73
C LYS A 17 -6.48 -5.47 9.18
N LEU A 18 -6.17 -4.27 8.70
CA LEU A 18 -4.94 -3.56 9.05
C LEU A 18 -4.71 -3.46 10.56
N GLU A 19 -5.73 -3.11 11.34
CA GLU A 19 -5.62 -3.02 12.81
C GLU A 19 -5.18 -4.34 13.43
N LYS A 20 -5.76 -5.47 12.97
CA LYS A 20 -5.39 -6.81 13.42
C LYS A 20 -4.00 -7.21 12.95
N ALA A 21 -3.61 -6.83 11.73
CA ALA A 21 -2.29 -7.08 11.16
C ALA A 21 -1.20 -6.38 11.97
N LEU A 22 -1.40 -5.09 12.29
CA LEU A 22 -0.51 -4.27 13.11
C LEU A 22 -0.43 -4.80 14.56
N ALA A 23 -1.55 -5.18 15.16
CA ALA A 23 -1.58 -5.66 16.54
C ALA A 23 -0.81 -6.98 16.77
N ALA A 24 -0.52 -7.76 15.73
CA ALA A 24 0.25 -9.01 15.86
C ALA A 24 1.76 -8.85 15.59
N VAL A 25 2.20 -7.63 15.28
CA VAL A 25 3.60 -7.31 15.05
C VAL A 25 4.05 -6.39 16.17
N GLU A 26 5.02 -6.81 16.97
CA GLU A 26 5.61 -5.94 17.99
C GLU A 26 6.41 -4.81 17.31
N GLY A 27 6.12 -3.58 17.70
CA GLY A 27 6.75 -2.37 17.18
C GLY A 27 5.95 -1.67 16.06
N VAL A 28 6.53 -0.60 15.51
CA VAL A 28 5.88 0.24 14.50
C VAL A 28 6.20 -0.25 13.09
N CYS A 29 5.17 -0.33 12.24
CA CYS A 29 5.32 -0.52 10.80
C CYS A 29 5.38 0.86 10.11
N GLU A 30 6.58 1.29 9.71
CA GLU A 30 6.80 2.61 9.11
C GLU A 30 6.20 2.74 7.70
N GLY A 31 5.93 1.63 7.02
CA GLY A 31 5.28 1.61 5.70
C GLY A 31 3.88 2.23 5.71
N VAL A 32 3.14 2.14 6.82
CA VAL A 32 1.80 2.74 6.94
C VAL A 32 1.85 4.28 6.92
N PRO A 33 2.54 4.96 7.86
CA PRO A 33 2.64 6.42 7.84
C PRO A 33 3.40 6.94 6.62
N THR A 34 4.37 6.17 6.08
CA THR A 34 5.07 6.53 4.85
C THR A 34 4.12 6.57 3.65
N THR A 35 3.24 5.57 3.53
CA THR A 35 2.24 5.53 2.45
C THR A 35 1.27 6.71 2.55
N GLU A 36 0.82 7.06 3.75
CA GLU A 36 -0.03 8.25 3.96
C GLU A 36 0.68 9.55 3.56
N ALA A 37 1.95 9.71 3.96
CA ALA A 37 2.74 10.88 3.63
C ALA A 37 2.97 11.00 2.12
N LEU A 38 3.28 9.88 1.47
CA LEU A 38 3.53 9.80 0.04
C LEU A 38 2.27 10.17 -0.78
N HIS A 39 1.11 9.59 -0.44
CA HIS A 39 -0.17 9.94 -1.09
C HIS A 39 -0.51 11.43 -0.95
N ARG A 40 -0.23 12.03 0.22
CA ARG A 40 -0.40 13.48 0.41
C ARG A 40 0.54 14.33 -0.45
N ILE A 41 1.77 13.87 -0.67
CA ILE A 41 2.75 14.57 -1.52
C ILE A 41 2.33 14.47 -2.99
N GLU A 42 1.90 13.30 -3.44
CA GLU A 42 1.39 13.04 -4.79
C GLU A 42 0.20 13.95 -5.12
N ALA A 43 -0.79 14.00 -4.23
CA ALA A 43 -1.96 14.87 -4.37
C ALA A 43 -1.56 16.36 -4.51
N ARG A 44 -0.52 16.80 -3.80
CA ARG A 44 -0.02 18.19 -3.88
C ARG A 44 0.79 18.46 -5.15
N ARG A 45 1.60 17.49 -5.57
CA ARG A 45 2.52 17.64 -6.72
C ARG A 45 1.87 17.25 -8.05
N LYS A 46 0.65 16.70 -8.02
CA LYS A 46 -0.06 16.16 -9.19
C LYS A 46 0.79 15.15 -9.96
N VAL A 47 1.56 14.34 -9.22
CA VAL A 47 2.36 13.25 -9.77
C VAL A 47 1.58 11.96 -9.60
N GLU A 48 1.52 11.16 -10.65
CA GLU A 48 0.93 9.82 -10.57
C GLU A 48 1.92 8.86 -9.92
N ALA A 49 1.50 8.16 -8.86
CA ALA A 49 2.25 7.05 -8.29
C ALA A 49 1.30 5.88 -7.98
N PRO A 50 0.98 5.09 -9.01
CA PRO A 50 -0.10 4.10 -8.95
C PRO A 50 0.11 3.02 -7.86
N VAL A 51 1.36 2.68 -7.55
CA VAL A 51 1.68 1.75 -6.46
C VAL A 51 1.33 2.35 -5.10
N ALA A 52 1.71 3.61 -4.86
CA ALA A 52 1.41 4.30 -3.61
C ALA A 52 -0.09 4.51 -3.43
N ASP A 53 -0.80 4.86 -4.51
CA ASP A 53 -2.26 4.96 -4.51
C ASP A 53 -2.95 3.63 -4.16
N GLN A 54 -2.46 2.53 -4.73
CA GLN A 54 -3.01 1.20 -4.41
C GLN A 54 -2.70 0.79 -2.98
N LEU A 55 -1.51 1.07 -2.46
CA LEU A 55 -1.18 0.84 -1.06
C LEU A 55 -2.05 1.69 -0.14
N TYR A 56 -2.27 2.96 -0.47
CA TYR A 56 -3.14 3.84 0.29
C TYR A 56 -4.58 3.31 0.31
N ALA A 57 -5.10 2.86 -0.83
CA ALA A 57 -6.43 2.27 -0.93
C ALA A 57 -6.57 1.00 -0.06
N VAL A 58 -5.56 0.14 -0.01
CA VAL A 58 -5.56 -1.06 0.83
C VAL A 58 -5.52 -0.68 2.32
N LEU A 59 -4.59 0.20 2.69
CA LEU A 59 -4.33 0.53 4.09
C LEU A 59 -5.42 1.41 4.71
N PHE A 60 -5.95 2.38 3.95
CA PHE A 60 -6.83 3.42 4.49
C PHE A 60 -8.26 3.38 3.96
N GLN A 61 -8.49 2.78 2.78
CA GLN A 61 -9.83 2.70 2.16
C GLN A 61 -10.44 1.30 2.21
N GLY A 62 -9.75 0.32 2.80
CA GLY A 62 -10.23 -1.06 2.92
C GLY A 62 -10.31 -1.80 1.59
N LYS A 63 -9.61 -1.33 0.55
CA LYS A 63 -9.55 -2.04 -0.73
C LYS A 63 -8.91 -3.42 -0.52
N PRO A 64 -9.50 -4.52 -1.01
CA PRO A 64 -8.87 -5.83 -0.90
C PRO A 64 -7.51 -5.86 -1.62
N PRO A 65 -6.45 -6.44 -1.03
CA PRO A 65 -5.12 -6.49 -1.64
C PRO A 65 -5.12 -7.10 -3.04
N LYS A 66 -5.94 -8.14 -3.25
CA LYS A 66 -6.11 -8.77 -4.58
C LYS A 66 -6.69 -7.80 -5.61
N ALA A 67 -7.66 -6.97 -5.21
CA ALA A 67 -8.25 -5.97 -6.09
C ALA A 67 -7.28 -4.81 -6.36
N ALA A 68 -6.42 -4.47 -5.40
CA ALA A 68 -5.37 -3.47 -5.58
C ALA A 68 -4.29 -3.97 -6.57
N LEU A 69 -3.84 -5.23 -6.42
CA LEU A 69 -2.94 -5.86 -7.36
C LEU A 69 -3.54 -5.94 -8.77
N GLN A 70 -4.80 -6.36 -8.89
CA GLN A 70 -5.50 -6.42 -10.16
C GLN A 70 -5.56 -5.04 -10.83
N ALA A 71 -5.83 -3.97 -10.08
CA ALA A 71 -5.82 -2.61 -10.61
C ALA A 71 -4.44 -2.13 -11.08
N LEU A 72 -3.34 -2.64 -10.49
CA LEU A 72 -1.99 -2.37 -11.00
C LEU A 72 -1.71 -3.12 -12.30
N LEU A 73 -2.19 -4.37 -12.40
CA LEU A 73 -1.96 -5.24 -13.56
C LEU A 73 -2.83 -4.85 -14.76
N ASP A 74 -4.06 -4.39 -14.53
CA ASP A 74 -4.98 -3.87 -15.56
C ASP A 74 -4.61 -2.46 -16.02
N ARG A 75 -3.65 -1.81 -15.35
CA ARG A 75 -3.17 -0.51 -15.79
C ARG A 75 -2.48 -0.69 -17.15
N ASP A 76 -2.88 0.12 -18.12
CA ASP A 76 -2.14 0.24 -19.38
C ASP A 76 -0.66 0.53 -19.06
N PRO A 77 0.29 -0.23 -19.63
CA PRO A 77 1.71 -0.01 -19.39
C PRO A 77 2.07 1.37 -19.93
N LYS A 78 2.13 2.35 -19.04
CA LYS A 78 2.73 3.65 -19.36
C LYS A 78 4.14 3.37 -19.86
N SER A 79 4.39 3.56 -21.15
CA SER A 79 5.74 3.49 -21.71
C SER A 79 6.63 4.38 -20.86
N GLU A 80 7.63 3.79 -20.22
CA GLU A 80 8.79 4.51 -19.74
C GLU A 80 9.60 4.89 -20.98
N THR A 81 9.08 5.81 -21.81
CA THR A 81 9.89 6.49 -22.83
C THR A 81 10.84 7.40 -22.08
N GLY A 82 12.08 6.93 -21.95
CA GLY A 82 13.24 7.77 -21.73
C GLY A 82 13.56 8.66 -22.92
#